data_AF-A0A1F5LA54-F1
#
_entry.id   AF-A0A1F5LA54-F1
#
_cell.length_a   1.000
_cell.length_b   1.000
_cell.length_c   1.000
_cell.angle_alpha   90.00
_cell.angle_beta   90.00
_cell.angle_gamma   90.00
#
_symmetry.space_group_name_H-M   'P 1'
#
loop_
_entity.id
_entity.type
_entity.pdbx_description
1 polymer ?
#
loop_
_entity_poly.entity_id
_entity_poly.type
_entity_poly.pdbx_seq_one_letter_code
_entity_poly.pdbx_strand_id
1 'polypeptide(L)'
;MSPDVPLVWYIITFSVHTIQEHSIMHSSETTGASTRSLHADDAFNIVTDVAPPIHVSTTFRYSDDPSHLVPYADITSPGDPTVHVYSRASAPNSSRFEAILSSLLHGQTISYSSGLSALHAALTLLNPRRISVGDGYHGCHGVIALFTRLTGLQKLDLDCPADALEKGDVILLETPVNPYGTAFDIAHHAEKAHSRGAFLIVDSTFAPPGLQDPFLHGADLVMHSGTKYFGGHSDMLCGVLATKRDDWAEQLKSDRLFIGNVMGNMESWLGVRSLRTLEVRVQRQSDSATRLVGWLDGCLRVRDPVAGSDAAVVQAVLKEIFHASVQRVEGDWLKKQMPNGFGPVFAISMTEERFAKELPKSLSAPLPLSDLFNQLEKHYPGIVEKVLSSCGVSLNGEYVDVKEDVDVVILPGAEVAIIPPVSSG
;
A
#
# COMPACT_ATOMS: atom_id res chain seq x y z
N MET A 1 58.60 21.88 15.23
CA MET A 1 57.32 22.00 15.95
C MET A 1 56.39 22.82 15.07
N SER A 2 55.56 22.14 14.26
CA SER A 2 54.47 22.79 13.54
C SER A 2 53.30 22.95 14.52
N PRO A 3 52.62 24.10 14.61
CA PRO A 3 51.43 24.20 15.43
C PRO A 3 50.28 23.47 14.73
N ASP A 4 49.68 22.53 15.45
CA ASP A 4 48.43 21.87 15.07
C ASP A 4 47.32 22.93 14.94
N VAL A 5 46.97 23.28 13.71
CA VAL A 5 45.73 24.01 13.43
C VAL A 5 44.61 22.97 13.44
N PRO A 6 43.63 23.04 14.35
CA PRO A 6 42.50 22.11 14.32
C PRO A 6 41.71 22.36 13.03
N LEU A 7 41.56 21.31 12.22
CA LEU A 7 40.64 21.29 11.08
C LEU A 7 39.22 21.44 11.63
N VAL A 8 38.73 22.67 11.68
CA VAL A 8 37.31 22.96 11.91
C VAL A 8 36.58 22.67 10.60
N TRP A 9 35.97 21.51 10.51
CA TRP A 9 35.06 21.18 9.42
C TRP A 9 33.78 22.00 9.60
N TYR A 10 33.69 23.15 8.94
CA TYR A 10 32.39 23.75 8.68
C TYR A 10 31.70 22.90 7.63
N ILE A 11 30.82 21.99 8.04
CA ILE A 11 29.83 21.45 7.12
C ILE A 11 28.91 22.62 6.80
N ILE A 12 29.08 23.20 5.62
CA ILE A 12 28.13 24.17 5.07
C ILE A 12 26.96 23.35 4.52
N THR A 13 26.03 23.00 5.40
CA THR A 13 24.71 22.49 5.02
C THR A 13 23.85 23.68 4.66
N PHE A 14 23.54 23.84 3.37
CA PHE A 14 22.50 24.76 2.96
C PHE A 14 21.14 24.06 3.13
N SER A 15 20.43 24.38 4.21
CA SER A 15 18.98 24.12 4.24
C SER A 15 18.30 25.16 3.36
N VAL A 16 17.67 24.70 2.28
CA VAL A 16 16.72 25.53 1.54
C VAL A 16 15.46 25.63 2.41
N HIS A 17 15.44 26.62 3.29
CA HIS A 17 14.25 26.94 4.06
C HIS A 17 13.25 27.65 3.14
N THR A 18 12.12 26.99 2.85
CA THR A 18 10.91 27.72 2.52
C THR A 18 10.52 28.55 3.74
N ILE A 19 10.66 29.87 3.63
CA ILE A 19 10.13 30.81 4.60
C ILE A 19 8.61 30.69 4.54
N GLN A 20 8.02 29.92 5.45
CA GLN A 20 6.60 30.02 5.77
C GLN A 20 6.41 29.77 7.26
N GLU A 21 5.70 30.71 7.88
CA GLU A 21 5.33 30.75 9.28
C GLU A 21 4.69 29.44 9.73
N HIS A 22 4.76 29.16 11.04
CA HIS A 22 4.23 27.99 11.77
C HIS A 22 2.72 27.73 11.54
N SER A 23 2.35 27.36 10.33
CA SER A 23 1.17 26.60 10.00
C SER A 23 1.67 25.19 9.72
N ILE A 24 0.97 24.17 10.22
CA ILE A 24 0.98 22.82 9.66
C ILE A 24 1.14 22.98 8.15
N MET A 25 2.13 22.35 7.51
CA MET A 25 2.33 22.45 6.07
C MET A 25 1.02 22.06 5.39
N HIS A 26 0.18 23.06 5.12
CA HIS A 26 -0.90 22.95 4.17
C HIS A 26 -0.19 22.66 2.87
N SER A 27 -0.40 21.45 2.38
CA SER A 27 -0.01 20.94 1.07
C SER A 27 0.26 22.08 0.09
N SER A 28 1.52 22.52 -0.02
CA SER A 28 1.85 23.33 -1.19
C SER A 28 1.81 22.34 -2.35
N GLU A 29 0.89 22.56 -3.29
CA GLU A 29 0.79 21.77 -4.53
C GLU A 29 2.12 21.73 -5.31
N THR A 30 3.09 22.56 -4.91
CA THR A 30 4.44 22.64 -5.47
C THR A 30 5.41 21.55 -4.98
N THR A 31 5.11 20.82 -3.89
CA THR A 31 6.00 19.75 -3.38
C THR A 31 5.51 18.35 -3.79
N GLY A 32 6.37 17.62 -4.49
CA GLY A 32 6.08 16.27 -5.00
C GLY A 32 5.95 15.21 -3.89
N ALA A 33 5.29 14.10 -4.21
CA ALA A 33 5.01 13.01 -3.26
C ALA A 33 6.28 12.48 -2.58
N SER A 34 7.37 12.25 -3.33
CA SER A 34 8.68 11.86 -2.80
C SER A 34 9.22 12.81 -1.72
N THR A 35 9.10 14.12 -1.92
CA THR A 35 9.54 15.11 -0.92
C THR A 35 8.64 15.05 0.31
N ARG A 36 7.33 15.02 0.12
CA ARG A 36 6.37 14.96 1.23
C ARG A 36 6.51 13.66 2.02
N SER A 37 6.74 12.53 1.35
CA SER A 37 7.00 11.25 2.00
C SER A 37 8.25 11.29 2.86
N LEU A 38 9.21 12.17 2.57
CA LEU A 38 10.47 12.38 3.30
C LEU A 38 10.42 13.45 4.40
N HIS A 39 9.54 14.43 4.31
CA HIS A 39 9.64 15.64 5.12
C HIS A 39 8.33 16.13 5.76
N ALA A 40 7.18 15.54 5.43
CA ALA A 40 5.89 16.03 5.92
C ALA A 40 5.74 15.97 7.45
N ASP A 41 6.56 15.19 8.15
CA ASP A 41 6.62 15.13 9.61
C ASP A 41 7.73 15.97 10.24
N ASP A 42 8.43 16.84 9.49
CA ASP A 42 9.53 17.66 10.03
C ASP A 42 9.06 18.60 11.15
N ALA A 43 7.79 19.02 11.15
CA ALA A 43 7.18 19.79 12.22
C ALA A 43 7.17 19.05 13.58
N PHE A 44 7.37 17.73 13.59
CA PHE A 44 7.43 16.91 14.79
C PHE A 44 8.85 16.71 15.34
N ASN A 45 9.87 17.31 14.72
CA ASN A 45 11.26 17.19 15.16
C ASN A 45 11.49 17.92 16.48
N ILE A 46 11.72 17.14 17.54
CA ILE A 46 11.99 17.62 18.92
C ILE A 46 13.43 17.37 19.37
N VAL A 47 14.20 16.61 18.58
CA VAL A 47 15.61 16.28 18.77
C VAL A 47 16.38 16.53 17.48
N THR A 48 17.72 16.54 17.55
CA THR A 48 18.59 16.79 16.39
C THR A 48 18.80 15.57 15.48
N ASP A 49 18.15 14.44 15.79
CA ASP A 49 18.28 13.21 15.03
C ASP A 49 17.64 13.38 13.64
N VAL A 50 18.37 13.00 12.59
CA VAL A 50 17.86 13.06 11.21
C VAL A 50 16.76 12.03 10.99
N ALA A 51 16.94 10.82 11.53
CA ALA A 51 15.89 9.81 11.56
C ALA A 51 15.16 9.91 12.91
N PRO A 52 13.81 9.90 12.94
CA PRO A 52 13.08 10.05 14.18
C PRO A 52 13.36 8.87 15.13
N PRO A 53 13.48 9.12 16.45
CA PRO A 53 13.69 8.06 17.43
C PRO A 53 12.46 7.15 17.58
N ILE A 54 12.69 5.94 18.10
CA ILE A 54 11.62 5.01 18.49
C ILE A 54 11.20 5.31 19.93
N HIS A 55 9.95 5.72 20.12
CA HIS A 55 9.41 6.02 21.45
C HIS A 55 8.60 4.82 21.97
N VAL A 56 9.17 4.06 22.90
CA VAL A 56 8.47 2.92 23.53
C VAL A 56 7.65 3.30 24.76
N SER A 57 7.59 4.58 25.12
CA SER A 57 6.88 5.04 26.31
C SER A 57 5.37 4.92 26.16
N THR A 58 4.71 4.48 27.22
CA THR A 58 3.24 4.39 27.29
C THR A 58 2.60 5.63 27.90
N THR A 59 3.31 6.32 28.80
CA THR A 59 2.85 7.50 29.52
C THR A 59 3.91 8.59 29.46
N PHE A 60 3.47 9.84 29.55
CA PHE A 60 4.35 11.01 29.43
C PHE A 60 4.26 11.86 30.69
N ARG A 61 5.32 12.62 30.97
CA ARG A 61 5.39 13.49 32.16
C ARG A 61 4.48 14.70 31.95
N TYR A 62 3.73 15.05 32.97
CA TYR A 62 3.04 16.34 33.09
C TYR A 62 3.89 17.31 33.92
N SER A 63 3.54 18.60 33.90
CA SER A 63 4.26 19.63 34.67
C SER A 63 4.22 19.34 36.18
N ASP A 64 5.35 19.53 36.85
CA ASP A 64 5.45 19.49 38.31
C ASP A 64 4.93 20.78 38.97
N ASP A 65 4.67 21.84 38.18
CA ASP A 65 3.98 23.05 38.61
C ASP A 65 2.45 22.88 38.48
N PRO A 66 1.70 22.85 39.60
CA PRO A 66 0.24 22.72 39.57
C PRO A 66 -0.47 23.80 38.76
N SER A 67 0.13 24.99 38.60
CA SER A 67 -0.46 26.08 37.82
C SER A 67 -0.41 25.85 36.30
N HIS A 68 0.43 24.92 35.84
CA HIS A 68 0.55 24.52 34.44
C HIS A 68 -0.17 23.20 34.12
N LEU A 69 -0.90 22.62 35.06
CA LEU A 69 -1.70 21.43 34.81
C LEU A 69 -2.94 21.78 33.97
N VAL A 70 -3.05 21.12 32.82
CA VAL A 70 -4.20 21.25 31.92
C VAL A 70 -4.99 19.92 31.95
N PRO A 71 -6.29 19.94 32.23
CA PRO A 71 -7.13 18.75 32.10
C PRO A 71 -7.05 18.19 30.68
N TYR A 72 -7.03 16.86 30.54
CA TYR A 72 -6.92 16.21 29.23
C TYR A 72 -7.98 16.69 28.22
N ALA A 73 -9.21 16.94 28.69
CA ALA A 73 -10.31 17.44 27.86
C ALA A 73 -10.09 18.87 27.33
N ASP A 74 -9.20 19.64 27.97
CA ASP A 74 -8.92 21.04 27.65
C ASP A 74 -7.62 21.20 26.84
N ILE A 75 -6.95 20.09 26.51
CA ILE A 75 -5.77 20.10 25.64
C ILE A 75 -6.23 20.44 24.22
N THR A 76 -6.04 21.70 23.84
CA THR A 76 -6.51 22.30 22.58
C THR A 76 -5.38 22.61 21.61
N SER A 77 -4.20 22.00 21.79
CA SER A 77 -3.04 22.16 20.89
C SER A 77 -2.87 20.94 19.95
N PRO A 78 -3.76 20.73 18.97
CA PRO A 78 -3.53 19.77 17.90
C PRO A 78 -2.32 20.26 17.09
N GLY A 79 -1.18 19.58 17.24
CA GLY A 79 0.03 19.87 16.47
C GLY A 79 1.26 20.24 17.30
N ASP A 80 1.13 20.37 18.63
CA ASP A 80 2.34 20.38 19.48
C ASP A 80 2.90 18.94 19.56
N PRO A 81 4.10 18.67 19.00
CA PRO A 81 4.68 17.33 18.98
C PRO A 81 5.17 16.85 20.35
N THR A 82 5.08 17.70 21.37
CA THR A 82 5.51 17.41 22.74
C THR A 82 4.34 17.10 23.68
N VAL A 83 3.10 17.41 23.28
CA VAL A 83 1.92 17.24 24.15
C VAL A 83 1.33 15.85 23.95
N HIS A 84 1.99 14.87 24.57
CA HIS A 84 1.45 13.52 24.73
C HIS A 84 1.11 13.27 26.20
N VAL A 85 0.04 12.52 26.46
CA VAL A 85 -0.38 12.13 27.83
C VAL A 85 -0.28 10.62 27.99
N TYR A 86 -0.88 9.88 27.06
CA TYR A 86 -0.90 8.43 27.06
C TYR A 86 -0.89 7.89 25.63
N SER A 87 -0.05 6.89 25.36
CA SER A 87 0.28 6.42 24.00
C SER A 87 -0.92 5.88 23.21
N ARG A 88 -2.02 5.51 23.89
CA ARG A 88 -3.28 5.12 23.21
C ARG A 88 -4.02 6.30 22.59
N ALA A 89 -3.90 7.49 23.17
CA ALA A 89 -4.50 8.71 22.63
C ALA A 89 -3.67 9.23 21.46
N SER A 90 -2.37 9.43 21.71
CA SER A 90 -1.39 9.86 20.72
C SER A 90 0.00 9.41 21.14
N ALA A 91 0.87 9.17 20.16
CA ALA A 91 2.28 8.85 20.40
C ALA A 91 3.16 9.54 19.35
N PRO A 92 4.42 9.87 19.65
CA PRO A 92 5.30 10.55 18.70
C PRO A 92 5.44 9.82 17.35
N ASN A 93 5.61 8.50 17.36
CA ASN A 93 5.82 7.73 16.12
C ASN A 93 4.55 7.64 15.28
N SER A 94 3.37 7.37 15.87
CA SER A 94 2.12 7.28 15.13
C SER A 94 1.67 8.64 14.60
N SER A 95 1.92 9.73 15.35
CA SER A 95 1.60 11.09 14.89
C SER A 95 2.39 11.48 13.64
N ARG A 96 3.69 11.12 13.59
CA ARG A 96 4.53 11.31 12.39
C ARG A 96 4.03 10.50 11.20
N PHE A 97 3.74 9.22 11.42
CA PHE A 97 3.22 8.33 10.38
C PHE A 97 1.92 8.86 9.79
N GLU A 98 0.98 9.27 10.65
CA GLU A 98 -0.29 9.89 10.27
C GLU A 98 -0.11 11.22 9.56
N ALA A 99 0.85 12.06 9.96
CA ALA A 99 1.13 13.33 9.30
C ALA A 99 1.65 13.13 7.86
N ILE A 100 2.59 12.20 7.66
CA ILE A 100 3.10 11.87 6.32
C ILE A 100 1.96 11.35 5.45
N LEU A 101 1.18 10.39 5.95
CA LEU A 101 0.06 9.85 5.19
C LEU A 101 -1.01 10.88 4.92
N SER A 102 -1.28 11.80 5.84
CA SER A 102 -2.26 12.86 5.61
C SER A 102 -1.86 13.76 4.45
N SER A 103 -0.55 14.01 4.33
CA SER A 103 0.02 14.74 3.20
C SER A 103 -0.07 13.97 1.87
N LEU A 104 0.15 12.64 1.90
CA LEU A 104 0.12 11.79 0.71
C LEU A 104 -1.30 11.44 0.22
N LEU A 105 -2.23 11.21 1.14
CA LEU A 105 -3.64 10.88 0.88
C LEU A 105 -4.52 12.13 0.74
N HIS A 106 -3.95 13.31 0.97
CA HIS A 106 -4.64 14.59 0.96
C HIS A 106 -5.80 14.69 1.97
N GLY A 107 -5.83 13.89 3.04
CA GLY A 107 -6.90 13.89 4.04
C GLY A 107 -6.38 13.55 5.44
N GLN A 108 -7.08 13.98 6.49
CA GLN A 108 -6.70 13.64 7.86
C GLN A 108 -6.67 12.12 8.04
N THR A 109 -5.53 11.61 8.48
CA THR A 109 -5.26 10.18 8.55
C THR A 109 -5.17 9.68 9.98
N ILE A 110 -5.78 8.51 10.23
CA ILE A 110 -5.77 7.80 11.51
C ILE A 110 -5.27 6.38 11.27
N SER A 111 -4.26 5.98 12.05
CA SER A 111 -3.66 4.65 12.00
C SER A 111 -4.25 3.69 13.04
N TYR A 112 -4.27 2.40 12.68
CA TYR A 112 -4.82 1.30 13.47
C TYR A 112 -3.89 0.09 13.40
N SER A 113 -4.10 -0.88 14.30
CA SER A 113 -3.28 -2.10 14.38
C SER A 113 -3.34 -3.01 13.14
N SER A 114 -4.38 -2.90 12.31
CA SER A 114 -4.53 -3.69 11.07
C SER A 114 -5.57 -3.05 10.13
N GLY A 115 -5.57 -3.41 8.85
CA GLY A 115 -6.62 -2.99 7.90
C GLY A 115 -8.03 -3.36 8.36
N LEU A 116 -8.20 -4.50 9.05
CA LEU A 116 -9.49 -4.90 9.62
C LEU A 116 -9.89 -4.04 10.82
N SER A 117 -8.92 -3.61 11.62
CA SER A 117 -9.15 -2.65 12.71
C SER A 117 -9.60 -1.29 12.17
N ALA A 118 -9.05 -0.87 11.01
CA ALA A 118 -9.48 0.33 10.32
C ALA A 118 -10.92 0.20 9.81
N LEU A 119 -11.29 -0.91 9.15
CA LEU A 119 -12.68 -1.14 8.72
C LEU A 119 -13.64 -1.17 9.93
N HIS A 120 -13.25 -1.82 11.02
CA HIS A 120 -14.05 -1.84 12.25
C HIS A 120 -14.30 -0.42 12.77
N ALA A 121 -13.29 0.45 12.79
CA ALA A 121 -13.44 1.84 13.19
C ALA A 121 -14.34 2.62 12.24
N ALA A 122 -14.20 2.43 10.92
CA ALA A 122 -15.07 3.05 9.92
C ALA A 122 -16.55 2.68 10.10
N LEU A 123 -16.85 1.40 10.34
CA LEU A 123 -18.21 0.94 10.60
C LEU A 123 -18.74 1.37 11.98
N THR A 124 -17.86 1.58 12.96
CA THR A 124 -18.24 2.15 14.26
C THR A 124 -18.65 3.61 14.09
N LEU A 125 -17.86 4.39 13.35
CA LEU A 125 -18.14 5.80 13.04
C LEU A 125 -19.45 5.97 12.30
N LEU A 126 -19.64 5.22 11.20
CA LEU A 126 -20.78 5.41 10.29
C LEU A 126 -22.04 4.69 10.77
N ASN A 127 -21.88 3.60 11.54
CA ASN A 127 -22.95 2.76 12.08
C ASN A 127 -24.09 2.48 11.07
N PRO A 128 -23.78 1.95 9.87
CA PRO A 128 -24.78 1.79 8.82
C PRO A 128 -25.81 0.71 9.16
N ARG A 129 -27.00 0.83 8.57
CA ARG A 129 -28.01 -0.25 8.61
C ARG A 129 -27.78 -1.27 7.52
N ARG A 130 -27.29 -0.82 6.36
CA ARG A 130 -26.90 -1.69 5.23
C ARG A 130 -25.51 -1.34 4.72
N ILE A 131 -24.82 -2.38 4.26
CA ILE A 131 -23.54 -2.27 3.56
C ILE A 131 -23.62 -2.99 2.22
N SER A 132 -23.36 -2.26 1.14
CA SER A 132 -23.18 -2.83 -0.20
C SER A 132 -21.69 -3.09 -0.43
N VAL A 133 -21.34 -4.32 -0.78
CA VAL A 133 -19.93 -4.75 -0.92
C VAL A 133 -19.81 -5.91 -1.91
N GLY A 134 -18.72 -5.95 -2.68
CA GLY A 134 -18.40 -7.07 -3.57
C GLY A 134 -17.69 -8.22 -2.87
N ASP A 135 -17.09 -9.12 -3.65
CA ASP A 135 -16.34 -10.26 -3.09
C ASP A 135 -15.07 -9.83 -2.36
N GLY A 136 -14.22 -9.00 -2.96
CA GLY A 136 -13.06 -8.35 -2.33
C GLY A 136 -12.24 -9.19 -1.33
N TYR A 137 -11.61 -8.52 -0.37
CA TYR A 137 -10.83 -9.17 0.67
C TYR A 137 -11.73 -9.88 1.70
N HIS A 138 -11.55 -11.19 1.84
CA HIS A 138 -12.32 -12.04 2.76
C HIS A 138 -12.36 -11.54 4.22
N GLY A 139 -11.28 -10.89 4.69
CA GLY A 139 -11.23 -10.36 6.05
C GLY A 139 -12.27 -9.26 6.31
N CYS A 140 -12.59 -8.45 5.29
CA CYS A 140 -13.62 -7.41 5.39
C CYS A 140 -15.00 -8.01 5.66
N HIS A 141 -15.32 -9.15 5.02
CA HIS A 141 -16.56 -9.89 5.30
C HIS A 141 -16.63 -10.42 6.73
N GLY A 142 -15.49 -10.80 7.30
CA GLY A 142 -15.41 -11.16 8.72
C GLY A 142 -15.79 -10.01 9.64
N VAL A 143 -15.31 -8.79 9.37
CA VAL A 143 -15.68 -7.59 10.13
C VAL A 143 -17.17 -7.26 9.92
N ILE A 144 -17.67 -7.32 8.69
CA ILE A 144 -19.09 -7.10 8.40
C ILE A 144 -19.97 -8.08 9.16
N ALA A 145 -19.61 -9.37 9.20
CA ALA A 145 -20.35 -10.38 9.95
C ALA A 145 -20.37 -10.10 11.47
N LEU A 146 -19.32 -9.49 12.03
CA LEU A 146 -19.34 -9.02 13.41
C LEU A 146 -20.39 -7.92 13.61
N PHE A 147 -20.46 -6.94 12.73
CA PHE A 147 -21.47 -5.87 12.78
C PHE A 147 -22.88 -6.40 12.53
N THR A 148 -23.07 -7.34 11.60
CA THR A 148 -24.36 -8.02 11.42
C THR A 148 -24.85 -8.65 12.72
N ARG A 149 -23.95 -9.30 13.47
CA ARG A 149 -24.29 -9.89 14.78
C ARG A 149 -24.57 -8.83 15.86
N LEU A 150 -23.85 -7.70 15.84
CA LEU A 150 -23.95 -6.68 16.89
C LEU A 150 -25.12 -5.72 16.70
N THR A 151 -25.40 -5.31 15.46
CA THR A 151 -26.35 -4.23 15.12
C THR A 151 -27.47 -4.67 14.19
N GLY A 152 -27.40 -5.88 13.61
CA GLY A 152 -28.31 -6.32 12.57
C GLY A 152 -27.99 -5.75 11.18
N LEU A 153 -26.76 -5.27 10.96
CA LEU A 153 -26.27 -4.78 9.66
C LEU A 153 -26.59 -5.76 8.53
N GLN A 154 -27.28 -5.28 7.49
CA GLN A 154 -27.63 -6.06 6.31
C GLN A 154 -26.57 -5.92 5.22
N LYS A 155 -26.12 -7.05 4.67
CA LYS A 155 -25.21 -7.05 3.51
C LYS A 155 -26.03 -7.05 2.21
N LEU A 156 -25.65 -6.18 1.28
CA LEU A 156 -26.16 -6.11 -0.08
C LEU A 156 -25.03 -6.39 -1.07
N ASP A 157 -25.38 -6.85 -2.26
CA ASP A 157 -24.43 -6.99 -3.36
C ASP A 157 -23.96 -5.62 -3.86
N LEU A 158 -22.76 -5.55 -4.43
CA LEU A 158 -22.18 -4.30 -4.92
C LEU A 158 -23.01 -3.65 -6.03
N ASP A 159 -23.58 -4.49 -6.90
CA ASP A 159 -24.41 -4.11 -8.05
C ASP A 159 -25.90 -3.89 -7.69
N CYS A 160 -26.26 -3.89 -6.40
CA CYS A 160 -27.63 -3.60 -5.97
C CYS A 160 -28.16 -2.29 -6.58
N PRO A 161 -29.45 -2.16 -6.91
CA PRO A 161 -29.95 -0.91 -7.47
C PRO A 161 -29.85 0.22 -6.42
N ALA A 162 -29.70 1.47 -6.88
CA ALA A 162 -29.56 2.61 -5.97
C ALA A 162 -30.74 2.73 -5.00
N ASP A 163 -31.93 2.27 -5.39
CA ASP A 163 -33.11 2.31 -4.54
C ASP A 163 -33.09 1.36 -3.33
N ALA A 164 -32.18 0.39 -3.31
CA ALA A 164 -31.93 -0.47 -2.16
C ALA A 164 -31.16 0.24 -1.02
N LEU A 165 -30.47 1.35 -1.32
CA LEU A 165 -29.71 2.13 -0.33
C LEU A 165 -30.60 3.20 0.34
N GLU A 166 -30.38 3.41 1.63
CA GLU A 166 -30.98 4.47 2.43
C GLU A 166 -29.92 5.46 2.96
N LYS A 167 -30.39 6.59 3.50
CA LYS A 167 -29.53 7.59 4.12
C LYS A 167 -28.71 6.97 5.26
N GLY A 168 -27.40 7.15 5.20
CA GLY A 168 -26.45 6.62 6.19
C GLY A 168 -26.00 5.18 5.93
N ASP A 169 -26.50 4.51 4.90
CA ASP A 169 -25.92 3.23 4.45
C ASP A 169 -24.52 3.45 3.85
N VAL A 170 -23.78 2.36 3.65
CA VAL A 170 -22.40 2.40 3.15
C VAL A 170 -22.24 1.55 1.90
N ILE A 171 -21.53 2.07 0.90
CA ILE A 171 -20.88 1.26 -0.12
C ILE A 171 -19.41 1.09 0.30
N LEU A 172 -18.97 -0.15 0.47
CA LEU A 172 -17.56 -0.50 0.63
C LEU A 172 -17.02 -0.99 -0.71
N LEU A 173 -16.26 -0.14 -1.38
CA LEU A 173 -15.69 -0.40 -2.69
C LEU A 173 -14.21 -0.71 -2.56
N GLU A 174 -13.80 -1.93 -2.90
CA GLU A 174 -12.39 -2.28 -3.06
C GLU A 174 -12.00 -2.13 -4.53
N THR A 175 -11.08 -1.22 -4.82
CA THR A 175 -10.60 -1.00 -6.18
C THR A 175 -9.16 -0.51 -6.19
N PRO A 176 -8.22 -1.21 -6.89
CA PRO A 176 -8.40 -2.49 -7.55
C PRO A 176 -8.79 -3.64 -6.60
N VAL A 177 -9.60 -4.58 -7.08
CA VAL A 177 -10.21 -5.63 -6.26
C VAL A 177 -9.31 -6.84 -6.07
N ASN A 178 -9.18 -7.34 -4.85
CA ASN A 178 -8.56 -8.63 -4.55
C ASN A 178 -9.48 -9.80 -4.95
N PRO A 179 -8.96 -10.85 -5.63
CA PRO A 179 -7.57 -11.08 -6.05
C PRO A 179 -7.24 -10.59 -7.47
N TYR A 180 -8.22 -10.10 -8.22
CA TYR A 180 -8.11 -9.90 -9.66
C TYR A 180 -7.21 -8.74 -10.09
N GLY A 181 -7.10 -7.68 -9.27
CA GLY A 181 -6.40 -6.46 -9.64
C GLY A 181 -7.09 -5.64 -10.73
N THR A 182 -8.36 -5.95 -11.03
CA THR A 182 -9.23 -5.11 -11.87
C THR A 182 -9.83 -3.98 -11.06
N ALA A 183 -10.22 -2.89 -11.72
CA ALA A 183 -10.73 -1.69 -11.07
C ALA A 183 -12.25 -1.55 -11.28
N PHE A 184 -12.89 -0.88 -10.32
CA PHE A 184 -14.25 -0.38 -10.42
C PHE A 184 -14.25 1.15 -10.50
N ASP A 185 -15.24 1.72 -11.18
CA ASP A 185 -15.39 3.18 -11.31
C ASP A 185 -15.85 3.78 -9.97
N ILE A 186 -14.97 4.52 -9.30
CA ILE A 186 -15.28 5.16 -8.03
C ILE A 186 -16.35 6.23 -8.21
N ALA A 187 -16.27 7.04 -9.26
CA ALA A 187 -17.19 8.15 -9.47
C ALA A 187 -18.62 7.65 -9.66
N HIS A 188 -18.79 6.54 -10.38
CA HIS A 188 -20.08 5.86 -10.52
C HIS A 188 -20.66 5.43 -9.16
N HIS A 189 -19.85 4.83 -8.29
CA HIS A 189 -20.32 4.36 -6.98
C HIS A 189 -20.53 5.52 -5.99
N ALA A 190 -19.76 6.61 -6.11
CA ALA A 190 -19.97 7.82 -5.35
C ALA A 190 -21.32 8.46 -5.69
N GLU A 191 -21.60 8.64 -6.99
CA GLU A 191 -22.89 9.15 -7.47
C GLU A 191 -24.06 8.28 -6.95
N LYS A 192 -23.93 6.95 -7.06
CA LYS A 192 -24.91 6.00 -6.55
C LYS A 192 -25.15 6.18 -5.04
N ALA A 193 -24.10 6.21 -4.22
CA ALA A 193 -24.22 6.38 -2.77
C ALA A 193 -24.86 7.73 -2.41
N HIS A 194 -24.31 8.82 -2.95
CA HIS A 194 -24.72 10.18 -2.61
C HIS A 194 -26.14 10.50 -3.07
N SER A 195 -26.62 9.90 -4.17
CA SER A 195 -28.03 10.04 -4.61
C SER A 195 -29.06 9.57 -3.57
N ARG A 196 -28.62 8.80 -2.57
CA ARG A 196 -29.46 8.23 -1.50
C ARG A 196 -29.09 8.75 -0.12
N GLY A 197 -28.10 9.63 -0.03
CA GLY A 197 -27.51 10.07 1.24
C GLY A 197 -26.71 8.96 1.95
N ALA A 198 -26.27 7.94 1.22
CA ALA A 198 -25.32 6.93 1.69
C ALA A 198 -23.88 7.43 1.53
N PHE A 199 -22.92 6.74 2.13
CA PHE A 199 -21.48 7.07 2.09
C PHE A 199 -20.68 6.05 1.29
N LEU A 200 -19.57 6.48 0.71
CA LEU A 200 -18.61 5.63 0.00
C LEU A 200 -17.31 5.51 0.79
N ILE A 201 -16.99 4.28 1.20
CA ILE A 201 -15.66 3.89 1.65
C ILE A 201 -14.93 3.25 0.48
N VAL A 202 -13.74 3.74 0.14
CA VAL A 202 -12.87 3.10 -0.86
C VAL A 202 -11.70 2.41 -0.15
N ASP A 203 -11.64 1.08 -0.24
CA ASP A 203 -10.42 0.33 0.04
C ASP A 203 -9.48 0.45 -1.17
N SER A 204 -8.47 1.31 -1.03
CA SER A 204 -7.49 1.60 -2.08
C SER A 204 -6.17 0.87 -1.80
N THR A 205 -6.19 -0.23 -1.04
CA THR A 205 -4.99 -1.00 -0.67
C THR A 205 -4.15 -1.38 -1.89
N PHE A 206 -4.75 -1.80 -3.00
CA PHE A 206 -4.03 -2.20 -4.22
C PHE A 206 -3.67 -1.05 -5.17
N ALA A 207 -4.04 0.18 -4.81
CA ALA A 207 -3.61 1.39 -5.51
C ALA A 207 -3.25 2.47 -4.47
N PRO A 208 -2.08 2.34 -3.83
CA PRO A 208 -1.58 3.35 -2.88
C PRO A 208 -1.39 4.73 -3.55
N PRO A 209 -1.21 5.81 -2.76
CA PRO A 209 -0.99 7.16 -3.27
C PRO A 209 0.13 7.20 -4.31
N GLY A 210 -0.11 8.00 -5.34
CA GLY A 210 0.69 8.01 -6.56
C GLY A 210 -0.03 7.30 -7.70
N LEU A 211 -0.66 6.14 -7.47
CA LEU A 211 -1.42 5.43 -8.50
C LEU A 211 -2.88 5.91 -8.58
N GLN A 212 -3.52 6.17 -7.44
CA GLN A 212 -4.93 6.54 -7.35
C GLN A 212 -5.17 7.52 -6.20
N ASP A 213 -6.07 8.48 -6.41
CA ASP A 213 -6.60 9.36 -5.36
C ASP A 213 -8.13 9.25 -5.33
N PRO A 214 -8.70 8.39 -4.46
CA PRO A 214 -10.14 8.18 -4.39
C PRO A 214 -10.95 9.45 -4.05
N PHE A 215 -10.37 10.43 -3.36
CA PHE A 215 -11.10 11.66 -3.01
C PHE A 215 -11.44 12.50 -4.24
N LEU A 216 -10.61 12.45 -5.29
CA LEU A 216 -10.90 13.13 -6.56
C LEU A 216 -12.11 12.52 -7.30
N HIS A 217 -12.53 11.31 -6.89
CA HIS A 217 -13.63 10.58 -7.49
C HIS A 217 -14.84 10.42 -6.55
N GLY A 218 -14.86 11.16 -5.43
CA GLY A 218 -16.04 11.24 -4.54
C GLY A 218 -16.07 10.25 -3.38
N ALA A 219 -14.94 9.63 -3.01
CA ALA A 219 -14.86 8.87 -1.76
C ALA A 219 -15.08 9.76 -0.53
N ASP A 220 -15.83 9.28 0.46
CA ASP A 220 -16.01 9.97 1.75
C ASP A 220 -14.92 9.56 2.76
N LEU A 221 -14.50 8.30 2.67
CA LEU A 221 -13.48 7.68 3.50
C LEU A 221 -12.58 6.79 2.65
N VAL A 222 -11.26 6.93 2.80
CA VAL A 222 -10.29 6.08 2.11
C VAL A 222 -9.63 5.15 3.12
N MET A 223 -9.61 3.86 2.82
CA MET A 223 -9.01 2.84 3.65
C MET A 223 -7.80 2.22 2.94
N HIS A 224 -6.76 1.92 3.73
CA HIS A 224 -5.67 1.04 3.30
C HIS A 224 -5.34 0.02 4.38
N SER A 225 -5.06 -1.21 3.96
CA SER A 225 -4.20 -2.12 4.72
C SER A 225 -2.76 -1.64 4.61
N GLY A 226 -2.31 -0.87 5.60
CA GLY A 226 -0.95 -0.36 5.68
C GLY A 226 0.11 -1.47 5.71
N THR A 227 -0.28 -2.70 6.04
CA THR A 227 0.54 -3.92 5.91
C THR A 227 1.09 -4.16 4.51
N LYS A 228 0.41 -3.66 3.47
CA LYS A 228 0.77 -3.92 2.07
C LYS A 228 1.80 -2.90 1.59
N TYR A 229 1.42 -1.93 0.77
CA TYR A 229 2.39 -1.06 0.10
C TYR A 229 3.00 0.01 1.01
N PHE A 230 2.28 0.45 2.06
CA PHE A 230 2.81 1.41 3.02
C PHE A 230 3.97 0.80 3.81
N GLY A 231 3.78 -0.39 4.39
CA GLY A 231 4.84 -1.17 5.02
C GLY A 231 5.88 -1.67 4.01
N GLY A 232 5.46 -2.30 2.91
CA GLY A 232 6.29 -2.60 1.75
C GLY A 232 7.44 -3.62 1.96
N HIS A 233 7.69 -4.04 3.20
CA HIS A 233 8.81 -4.91 3.59
C HIS A 233 8.35 -6.17 4.33
N SER A 234 7.04 -6.43 4.38
CA SER A 234 6.45 -7.63 5.00
C SER A 234 6.75 -7.82 6.50
N ASP A 235 6.99 -6.72 7.22
CA ASP A 235 7.42 -6.71 8.63
C ASP A 235 6.54 -5.82 9.53
N MET A 236 5.39 -5.34 9.02
CA MET A 236 4.50 -4.40 9.72
C MET A 236 3.03 -4.75 9.52
N LEU A 237 2.25 -4.79 10.61
CA LEU A 237 0.78 -4.85 10.56
C LEU A 237 0.19 -3.46 10.82
N CYS A 238 -0.69 -2.99 9.94
CA CYS A 238 -1.24 -1.63 10.02
C CYS A 238 -2.54 -1.51 9.22
N GLY A 239 -3.45 -0.66 9.71
CA GLY A 239 -4.58 -0.14 8.93
C GLY A 239 -4.61 1.37 8.98
N VAL A 240 -5.17 1.97 7.94
CA VAL A 240 -5.22 3.42 7.78
C VAL A 240 -6.61 3.81 7.30
N LEU A 241 -7.18 4.83 7.93
CA LEU A 241 -8.32 5.58 7.40
C LEU A 241 -7.91 7.02 7.14
N ALA A 242 -8.29 7.55 5.99
CA ALA A 242 -8.18 8.97 5.68
C ALA A 242 -9.57 9.55 5.38
N THR A 243 -9.80 10.80 5.79
CA THR A 243 -11.02 11.55 5.49
C THR A 243 -10.72 13.04 5.26
N LYS A 244 -11.57 13.71 4.48
CA LYS A 244 -11.57 15.17 4.32
C LYS A 244 -12.40 15.89 5.40
N ARG A 245 -13.07 15.14 6.27
CA ARG A 245 -14.00 15.64 7.28
C ARG A 245 -13.33 15.71 8.65
N ASP A 246 -13.18 16.92 9.17
CA ASP A 246 -12.56 17.14 10.48
C ASP A 246 -13.37 16.50 11.61
N ASP A 247 -14.71 16.59 11.55
CA ASP A 247 -15.62 15.98 12.53
C ASP A 247 -15.47 14.45 12.58
N TRP A 248 -15.26 13.81 11.43
CA TRP A 248 -15.00 12.38 11.35
C TRP A 248 -13.60 12.03 11.85
N ALA A 249 -12.60 12.82 11.51
CA ALA A 249 -11.24 12.58 11.97
C ALA A 249 -11.12 12.67 13.50
N GLU A 250 -11.78 13.66 14.11
CA GLU A 250 -11.87 13.81 15.57
C GLU A 250 -12.61 12.64 16.22
N GLN A 251 -13.77 12.25 15.66
CA GLN A 251 -14.53 11.12 16.18
C GLN A 251 -13.75 9.80 16.06
N LEU A 252 -13.05 9.56 14.95
CA LEU A 252 -12.20 8.36 14.77
C LEU A 252 -11.05 8.31 15.79
N LYS A 253 -10.40 9.45 16.07
CA LYS A 253 -9.37 9.54 17.12
C LYS A 253 -9.95 9.26 18.51
N SER A 254 -11.13 9.81 18.80
CA SER A 254 -11.86 9.57 20.04
C SER A 254 -12.25 8.09 20.18
N ASP A 255 -12.88 7.49 19.17
CA ASP A 255 -13.30 6.09 19.18
C ASP A 255 -12.10 5.15 19.30
N ARG A 256 -10.99 5.42 18.61
CA ARG A 256 -9.76 4.61 18.70
C ARG A 256 -9.25 4.51 20.14
N LEU A 257 -9.40 5.57 20.94
CA LEU A 257 -9.01 5.57 22.35
C LEU A 257 -9.79 4.52 23.16
N PHE A 258 -11.10 4.38 22.89
CA PHE A 258 -11.98 3.49 23.64
C PHE A 258 -12.05 2.07 23.07
N ILE A 259 -11.96 1.93 21.75
CA ILE A 259 -11.85 0.64 21.06
C ILE A 259 -10.50 -0.02 21.41
N GLY A 260 -9.44 0.77 21.57
CA GLY A 260 -8.12 0.29 21.95
C GLY A 260 -7.30 -0.31 20.79
N ASN A 261 -7.79 -0.22 19.56
CA ASN A 261 -7.11 -0.72 18.36
C ASN A 261 -6.05 0.26 17.82
N VAL A 262 -5.02 0.52 18.61
CA VAL A 262 -3.93 1.44 18.25
C VAL A 262 -2.78 0.72 17.55
N MET A 263 -2.11 1.42 16.63
CA MET A 263 -0.85 0.96 16.04
C MET A 263 0.26 1.06 17.09
N GLY A 264 1.13 0.05 17.16
CA GLY A 264 2.27 0.08 18.07
C GLY A 264 3.35 1.07 17.61
N ASN A 265 4.21 1.53 18.54
CA ASN A 265 5.22 2.54 18.23
C ASN A 265 6.36 2.00 17.36
N MET A 266 6.70 0.71 17.50
CA MET A 266 7.69 0.05 16.64
C MET A 266 7.16 -0.05 15.21
N GLU A 267 5.92 -0.49 15.03
CA GLU A 267 5.24 -0.56 13.76
C GLU A 267 5.13 0.84 13.14
N SER A 268 4.74 1.85 13.93
CA SER A 268 4.63 3.23 13.45
C SER A 268 5.97 3.76 12.94
N TRP A 269 7.06 3.45 13.63
CA TRP A 269 8.41 3.81 13.19
C TRP A 269 8.82 3.07 11.90
N LEU A 270 8.55 1.76 11.80
CA LEU A 270 8.74 1.00 10.56
C LEU A 270 7.93 1.59 9.42
N GLY A 271 6.72 2.06 9.70
CA GLY A 271 5.85 2.79 8.78
C GLY A 271 6.50 4.06 8.27
N VAL A 272 6.97 4.94 9.16
CA VAL A 272 7.69 6.18 8.77
C VAL A 272 8.88 5.85 7.86
N ARG A 273 9.72 4.89 8.25
CA ARG A 273 10.84 4.40 7.42
C ARG A 273 10.36 3.95 6.04
N SER A 274 9.30 3.15 6.00
CA SER A 274 8.82 2.53 4.76
C SER A 274 8.18 3.54 3.81
N LEU A 275 7.50 4.55 4.34
CA LEU A 275 6.90 5.62 3.52
C LEU A 275 7.96 6.42 2.75
N ARG A 276 9.17 6.57 3.30
CA ARG A 276 10.28 7.27 2.64
C ARG A 276 10.66 6.70 1.27
N THR A 277 10.36 5.43 1.01
CA THR A 277 10.63 4.75 -0.27
C THR A 277 9.35 4.37 -1.01
N LEU A 278 8.18 4.86 -0.58
CA LEU A 278 6.88 4.45 -1.14
C LEU A 278 6.80 4.68 -2.64
N GLU A 279 7.08 5.91 -3.11
CA GLU A 279 6.95 6.29 -4.51
C GLU A 279 7.79 5.38 -5.42
N VAL A 280 9.10 5.25 -5.13
CA VAL A 280 10.02 4.46 -5.96
C VAL A 280 9.66 2.98 -5.99
N ARG A 281 9.21 2.41 -4.87
CA ARG A 281 8.78 1.00 -4.79
C ARG A 281 7.50 0.77 -5.59
N VAL A 282 6.48 1.58 -5.34
CA VAL A 282 5.16 1.44 -5.95
C VAL A 282 5.24 1.66 -7.46
N GLN A 283 5.93 2.70 -7.91
CA GLN A 283 6.06 2.97 -9.34
C GLN A 283 6.79 1.83 -10.05
N ARG A 284 7.91 1.35 -9.48
CA ARG A 284 8.64 0.22 -10.06
C ARG A 284 7.79 -1.05 -10.11
N GLN A 285 7.02 -1.33 -9.06
CA GLN A 285 6.12 -2.49 -9.03
C GLN A 285 5.02 -2.37 -10.08
N SER A 286 4.37 -1.20 -10.19
CA SER A 286 3.34 -0.88 -11.19
C SER A 286 3.87 -1.10 -12.63
N ASP A 287 5.04 -0.55 -12.93
CA ASP A 287 5.64 -0.63 -14.26
C ASP A 287 6.01 -2.09 -14.62
N SER A 288 6.63 -2.81 -13.68
CA SER A 288 6.99 -4.22 -13.86
C SER A 288 5.76 -5.10 -14.09
N ALA A 289 4.73 -4.95 -13.26
CA ALA A 289 3.48 -5.70 -13.40
C ALA A 289 2.78 -5.39 -14.72
N THR A 290 2.68 -4.11 -15.09
CA THR A 290 2.06 -3.68 -16.34
C THR A 290 2.77 -4.26 -17.57
N ARG A 291 4.11 -4.28 -17.57
CA ARG A 291 4.90 -4.89 -18.66
C ARG A 291 4.67 -6.39 -18.77
N LEU A 292 4.70 -7.11 -17.65
CA LEU A 292 4.47 -8.56 -17.62
C LEU A 292 3.06 -8.91 -18.09
N VAL A 293 2.05 -8.24 -17.52
CA VAL A 293 0.64 -8.41 -17.90
C VAL A 293 0.43 -8.08 -19.38
N GLY A 294 1.02 -6.98 -19.87
CA GLY A 294 0.91 -6.58 -21.27
C GLY A 294 1.53 -7.60 -22.23
N TRP A 295 2.66 -8.19 -21.87
CA TRP A 295 3.27 -9.27 -22.66
C TRP A 295 2.39 -10.53 -22.68
N LEU A 296 1.86 -10.95 -21.52
CA LEU A 296 0.97 -12.12 -21.41
C LEU A 296 -0.34 -11.91 -22.20
N ASP A 297 -1.01 -10.77 -22.04
CA ASP A 297 -2.22 -10.42 -22.78
C ASP A 297 -1.95 -10.29 -24.29
N GLY A 298 -0.81 -9.72 -24.68
CA GLY A 298 -0.37 -9.65 -26.07
C GLY A 298 -0.24 -11.05 -26.69
N CYS A 299 0.41 -11.98 -25.98
CA CYS A 299 0.53 -13.39 -26.39
C CYS A 299 -0.82 -14.08 -26.53
N LEU A 300 -1.75 -13.87 -25.58
CA LEU A 300 -3.10 -14.43 -25.63
C LEU A 300 -3.94 -13.93 -26.82
N ARG A 301 -3.60 -12.78 -27.41
CA ARG A 301 -4.36 -12.16 -28.51
C ARG A 301 -3.85 -12.50 -29.91
N VAL A 302 -2.70 -13.18 -30.03
CA VAL A 302 -2.17 -13.61 -31.33
C VAL A 302 -3.09 -14.66 -31.95
N ARG A 303 -3.55 -14.43 -33.18
CA ARG A 303 -4.29 -15.43 -33.96
C ARG A 303 -3.30 -16.39 -34.61
N ASP A 304 -3.56 -17.68 -34.52
CA ASP A 304 -2.76 -18.76 -35.13
C ASP A 304 -1.26 -18.66 -34.82
N PRO A 305 -0.86 -18.71 -33.53
CA PRO A 305 0.53 -18.54 -33.15
C PRO A 305 1.41 -19.64 -33.75
N VAL A 306 2.59 -19.25 -34.23
CA VAL A 306 3.58 -20.20 -34.77
C VAL A 306 3.94 -21.22 -33.68
N ALA A 307 3.96 -22.51 -34.03
CA ALA A 307 4.31 -23.57 -33.10
C ALA A 307 5.69 -23.31 -32.46
N GLY A 308 5.76 -23.35 -31.13
CA GLY A 308 6.99 -23.09 -30.37
C GLY A 308 7.28 -21.61 -30.09
N SER A 309 6.48 -20.66 -30.60
CA SER A 309 6.56 -19.26 -30.19
C SER A 309 6.05 -19.04 -28.77
N ASP A 310 6.46 -17.93 -28.14
CA ASP A 310 5.95 -17.52 -26.82
C ASP A 310 4.42 -17.48 -26.79
N ALA A 311 3.79 -16.96 -27.84
CA ALA A 311 2.34 -16.90 -27.94
C ALA A 311 1.69 -18.29 -27.94
N ALA A 312 2.28 -19.27 -28.66
CA ALA A 312 1.78 -20.64 -28.65
C ALA A 312 1.95 -21.31 -27.28
N VAL A 313 3.07 -21.05 -26.59
CA VAL A 313 3.33 -21.60 -25.24
C VAL A 313 2.37 -20.98 -24.22
N VAL A 314 2.22 -19.66 -24.22
CA VAL A 314 1.31 -18.95 -23.31
C VAL A 314 -0.12 -19.41 -23.54
N GLN A 315 -0.60 -19.48 -24.79
CA GLN A 315 -1.97 -19.94 -25.08
C GLN A 315 -2.23 -21.40 -24.70
N ALA A 316 -1.19 -22.24 -24.63
CA ALA A 316 -1.32 -23.62 -24.19
C ALA A 316 -1.54 -23.75 -22.66
N VAL A 317 -0.98 -22.82 -21.87
CA VAL A 317 -0.93 -22.91 -20.40
C VAL A 317 -1.87 -21.90 -19.73
N LEU A 318 -1.87 -20.67 -20.20
CA LEU A 318 -2.63 -19.55 -19.67
C LEU A 318 -3.98 -19.45 -20.39
N LYS A 319 -5.07 -19.43 -19.61
CA LYS A 319 -6.42 -19.27 -20.14
C LYS A 319 -6.84 -17.81 -20.17
N GLU A 320 -6.64 -17.10 -19.07
CA GLU A 320 -7.09 -15.71 -18.91
C GLU A 320 -6.19 -14.95 -17.95
N ILE A 321 -6.11 -13.64 -18.14
CA ILE A 321 -5.39 -12.71 -17.28
C ILE A 321 -6.30 -11.54 -16.89
N PHE A 322 -6.24 -11.16 -15.62
CA PHE A 322 -7.04 -10.11 -15.02
C PHE A 322 -6.11 -9.06 -14.43
N HIS A 323 -6.29 -7.81 -14.85
CA HIS A 323 -5.57 -6.66 -14.34
C HIS A 323 -6.18 -5.39 -14.93
N ALA A 324 -6.16 -4.29 -14.19
CA ALA A 324 -6.66 -3.00 -14.66
C ALA A 324 -6.03 -2.55 -16.00
N SER A 325 -4.74 -2.83 -16.25
CA SER A 325 -4.07 -2.36 -17.48
C SER A 325 -4.60 -3.00 -18.78
N VAL A 326 -5.23 -4.18 -18.70
CA VAL A 326 -5.79 -4.90 -19.84
C VAL A 326 -7.32 -4.98 -19.79
N GLN A 327 -7.92 -4.41 -18.75
CA GLN A 327 -9.35 -4.32 -18.57
C GLN A 327 -9.96 -3.46 -19.68
N ARG A 328 -10.99 -4.01 -20.34
CA ARG A 328 -11.76 -3.28 -21.34
C ARG A 328 -12.93 -2.61 -20.65
N VAL A 329 -12.93 -1.28 -20.67
CA VAL A 329 -13.96 -0.45 -20.04
C VAL A 329 -14.55 0.51 -21.05
N GLU A 330 -15.79 0.92 -20.84
CA GLU A 330 -16.41 1.99 -21.63
C GLU A 330 -15.88 3.35 -21.16
N GLY A 331 -15.53 4.23 -22.11
CA GLY A 331 -14.99 5.56 -21.81
C GLY A 331 -13.54 5.56 -21.34
N ASP A 332 -13.15 6.61 -20.62
CA ASP A 332 -11.77 6.89 -20.18
C ASP A 332 -11.62 6.97 -18.66
N TRP A 333 -12.67 6.61 -17.90
CA TRP A 333 -12.70 6.74 -16.44
C TRP A 333 -11.52 6.04 -15.78
N LEU A 334 -11.12 4.87 -16.27
CA LEU A 334 -10.05 4.08 -15.67
C LEU A 334 -8.70 4.79 -15.75
N LYS A 335 -8.41 5.45 -16.88
CA LYS A 335 -7.18 6.25 -17.05
C LYS A 335 -7.22 7.53 -16.22
N LYS A 336 -8.39 8.13 -16.05
CA LYS A 336 -8.58 9.30 -15.16
C LYS A 336 -8.42 8.93 -13.70
N GLN A 337 -8.90 7.75 -13.31
CA GLN A 337 -8.83 7.22 -11.95
C GLN A 337 -7.43 6.74 -11.57
N MET A 338 -6.68 6.20 -12.54
CA MET A 338 -5.33 5.67 -12.35
C MET A 338 -4.32 6.29 -13.33
N PRO A 339 -4.04 7.59 -13.23
CA PRO A 339 -3.30 8.33 -14.26
C PRO A 339 -1.81 7.99 -14.34
N ASN A 340 -1.21 7.42 -13.28
CA ASN A 340 0.24 7.19 -13.18
C ASN A 340 0.62 5.70 -13.21
N GLY A 341 -0.28 4.83 -13.66
CA GLY A 341 -0.06 3.39 -13.72
C GLY A 341 -1.07 2.59 -12.92
N PHE A 342 -0.94 1.26 -12.98
CA PHE A 342 -1.92 0.33 -12.43
C PHE A 342 -1.34 -0.45 -11.24
N GLY A 343 -2.22 -0.94 -10.37
CA GLY A 343 -1.81 -1.65 -9.15
C GLY A 343 -1.00 -2.91 -9.47
N PRO A 344 0.05 -3.26 -8.70
CA PRO A 344 0.96 -4.34 -9.10
C PRO A 344 0.45 -5.74 -8.73
N VAL A 345 -0.86 -5.92 -8.64
CA VAL A 345 -1.52 -7.21 -8.40
C VAL A 345 -2.31 -7.56 -9.64
N PHE A 346 -2.15 -8.78 -10.13
CA PHE A 346 -2.94 -9.32 -11.23
C PHE A 346 -3.27 -10.78 -10.91
N ALA A 347 -4.35 -11.27 -11.49
CA ALA A 347 -4.69 -12.69 -11.43
C ALA A 347 -4.57 -13.35 -12.79
N ILE A 348 -4.33 -14.66 -12.77
CA ILE A 348 -4.30 -15.48 -13.97
C ILE A 348 -5.09 -16.76 -13.73
N SER A 349 -5.76 -17.26 -14.76
CA SER A 349 -6.36 -18.58 -14.76
C SER A 349 -5.63 -19.46 -15.76
N MET A 350 -5.40 -20.72 -15.39
CA MET A 350 -4.71 -21.69 -16.23
C MET A 350 -5.71 -22.50 -17.06
N THR A 351 -5.27 -23.04 -18.19
CA THR A 351 -6.06 -23.95 -19.04
C THR A 351 -6.34 -25.27 -18.33
N GLU A 352 -5.43 -25.71 -17.46
CA GLU A 352 -5.54 -26.95 -16.70
C GLU A 352 -5.13 -26.77 -15.22
N GLU A 353 -5.74 -27.55 -14.33
CA GLU A 353 -5.45 -27.51 -12.89
C GLU A 353 -3.99 -27.85 -12.56
N ARG A 354 -3.37 -28.76 -13.32
CA ARG A 354 -1.96 -29.13 -13.12
C ARG A 354 -1.02 -27.93 -13.23
N PHE A 355 -1.24 -27.04 -14.20
CA PHE A 355 -0.42 -25.84 -14.38
C PHE A 355 -0.57 -24.89 -13.20
N ALA A 356 -1.79 -24.74 -12.66
CA ALA A 356 -2.04 -23.92 -11.48
C ALA A 356 -1.37 -24.50 -10.21
N LYS A 357 -1.28 -25.83 -10.09
CA LYS A 357 -0.58 -26.51 -8.98
C LYS A 357 0.95 -26.48 -9.13
N GLU A 358 1.44 -26.46 -10.36
CA GLU A 358 2.87 -26.52 -10.66
C GLU A 358 3.54 -25.15 -10.67
N LEU A 359 2.84 -24.10 -11.10
CA LEU A 359 3.38 -22.73 -11.12
C LEU A 359 3.98 -22.27 -9.78
N PRO A 360 3.35 -22.52 -8.61
CA PRO A 360 3.89 -22.11 -7.31
C PRO A 360 4.96 -23.05 -6.76
N LYS A 361 5.33 -24.14 -7.44
CA LYS A 361 6.33 -25.09 -6.93
C LYS A 361 7.67 -24.35 -6.81
N SER A 362 8.06 -24.08 -5.56
CA SER A 362 9.39 -23.58 -5.24
C SER A 362 10.44 -24.60 -5.65
N LEU A 363 11.55 -24.10 -6.20
CA LEU A 363 12.76 -24.92 -6.29
C LEU A 363 13.23 -25.27 -4.87
N SER A 364 13.65 -26.51 -4.66
CA SER A 364 14.21 -26.92 -3.37
C SER A 364 15.54 -26.21 -3.15
N ALA A 365 15.70 -25.52 -2.02
CA ALA A 365 16.97 -24.96 -1.56
C ALA A 365 17.45 -25.74 -0.31
N PRO A 366 18.78 -25.88 -0.06
CA PRO A 366 19.88 -25.30 -0.82
C PRO A 366 20.04 -25.94 -2.21
N LEU A 367 20.29 -25.09 -3.21
CA LEU A 367 20.45 -25.48 -4.61
C LEU A 367 21.77 -24.92 -5.15
N PRO A 368 22.72 -25.76 -5.58
CA PRO A 368 23.88 -25.26 -6.31
C PRO A 368 23.42 -24.43 -7.51
N LEU A 369 23.98 -23.24 -7.70
CA LEU A 369 23.63 -22.34 -8.80
C LEU A 369 23.81 -23.05 -10.15
N SER A 370 24.86 -23.87 -10.26
CA SER A 370 25.12 -24.74 -11.41
C SER A 370 24.01 -25.78 -11.69
N ASP A 371 23.19 -26.14 -10.69
CA ASP A 371 22.04 -27.04 -10.85
C ASP A 371 20.72 -26.29 -11.04
N LEU A 372 20.70 -24.95 -10.95
CA LEU A 372 19.50 -24.13 -11.14
C LEU A 372 18.82 -24.43 -12.47
N PHE A 373 19.58 -24.43 -13.56
CA PHE A 373 19.06 -24.66 -14.90
C PHE A 373 18.58 -26.11 -15.08
N ASN A 374 19.26 -27.09 -14.49
CA ASN A 374 18.81 -28.49 -14.53
C ASN A 374 17.51 -28.70 -13.74
N GLN A 375 17.36 -28.05 -12.59
CA GLN A 375 16.11 -28.14 -11.83
C GLN A 375 14.97 -27.46 -12.58
N LEU A 376 15.22 -26.30 -13.17
CA LEU A 376 14.25 -25.62 -14.04
C LEU A 376 13.90 -26.49 -15.25
N GLU A 377 14.86 -27.18 -15.87
CA GLU A 377 14.62 -28.12 -16.97
C GLU A 377 13.77 -29.32 -16.55
N LYS A 378 13.99 -29.86 -15.35
CA LYS A 378 13.15 -30.95 -14.81
C LYS A 378 11.71 -30.51 -14.57
N HIS A 379 11.52 -29.27 -14.11
CA HIS A 379 10.18 -28.72 -13.84
C HIS A 379 9.50 -28.24 -15.13
N TYR A 380 10.29 -27.72 -16.07
CA TYR A 380 9.84 -27.12 -17.33
C TYR A 380 10.71 -27.66 -18.49
N PRO A 381 10.42 -28.88 -19.00
CA PRO A 381 11.23 -29.49 -20.05
C PRO A 381 11.37 -28.60 -21.30
N GLY A 382 12.61 -28.38 -21.74
CA GLY A 382 13.00 -27.52 -22.87
C GLY A 382 13.22 -26.05 -22.51
N ILE A 383 13.06 -25.63 -21.25
CA ILE A 383 13.23 -24.22 -20.84
C ILE A 383 14.68 -23.75 -20.97
N VAL A 384 15.66 -24.63 -20.74
CA VAL A 384 17.07 -24.27 -20.80
C VAL A 384 17.46 -23.86 -22.21
N GLU A 385 17.13 -24.68 -23.19
CA GLU A 385 17.44 -24.40 -24.59
C GLU A 385 16.70 -23.16 -25.09
N LYS A 386 15.38 -23.08 -24.82
CA LYS A 386 14.50 -22.07 -25.40
C LYS A 386 14.57 -20.70 -24.76
N VAL A 387 14.91 -20.63 -23.47
CA VAL A 387 14.82 -19.40 -22.68
C VAL A 387 16.13 -19.13 -21.95
N LEU A 388 16.55 -20.05 -21.07
CA LEU A 388 17.60 -19.76 -20.09
C LEU A 388 18.99 -19.63 -20.71
N SER A 389 19.25 -20.27 -21.85
CA SER A 389 20.52 -20.21 -22.58
C SER A 389 20.96 -18.79 -22.95
N SER A 390 20.00 -17.86 -23.02
CA SER A 390 20.20 -16.46 -23.39
C SER A 390 20.03 -15.48 -22.22
N CYS A 391 19.61 -15.96 -21.05
CA CYS A 391 19.27 -15.12 -19.90
C CYS A 391 20.45 -15.00 -18.93
N GLY A 392 20.62 -13.81 -18.34
CA GLY A 392 21.44 -13.65 -17.14
C GLY A 392 20.70 -14.16 -15.90
N VAL A 393 21.42 -14.42 -14.82
CA VAL A 393 20.82 -14.73 -13.51
C VAL A 393 21.30 -13.70 -12.50
N SER A 394 20.41 -13.25 -11.62
CA SER A 394 20.82 -12.53 -10.42
C SER A 394 20.44 -13.28 -9.16
N LEU A 395 21.33 -13.26 -8.18
CA LEU A 395 21.13 -13.78 -6.84
C LEU A 395 21.21 -12.62 -5.84
N ASN A 396 20.13 -12.37 -5.09
CA ASN A 396 20.01 -11.25 -4.14
C ASN A 396 20.34 -9.88 -4.75
N GLY A 397 19.99 -9.68 -6.03
CA GLY A 397 20.23 -8.44 -6.77
C GLY A 397 21.59 -8.31 -7.43
N GLU A 398 22.51 -9.28 -7.26
CA GLU A 398 23.81 -9.30 -7.93
C GLU A 398 23.80 -10.27 -9.12
N TYR A 399 24.35 -9.86 -10.26
CA TYR A 399 24.49 -10.75 -11.42
C TYR A 399 25.48 -11.86 -11.12
N VAL A 400 25.09 -13.10 -11.44
CA VAL A 400 25.90 -14.30 -11.29
C VAL A 400 25.90 -15.06 -12.61
N ASP A 401 27.04 -15.66 -12.95
CA ASP A 401 27.16 -16.51 -14.12
C ASP A 401 26.97 -17.97 -13.72
N VAL A 402 25.88 -18.58 -14.18
CA VAL A 402 25.53 -19.96 -13.84
C VAL A 402 26.60 -20.98 -14.26
N LYS A 403 27.43 -20.65 -15.26
CA LYS A 403 28.51 -21.52 -15.76
C LYS A 403 29.86 -21.25 -15.09
N GLU A 404 30.13 -20.01 -14.68
CA GLU A 404 31.42 -19.63 -14.09
C GLU A 404 31.39 -19.67 -12.55
N ASP A 405 30.25 -19.35 -11.93
CA ASP A 405 30.07 -19.27 -10.47
C ASP A 405 29.59 -20.61 -9.87
N VAL A 406 30.27 -21.70 -10.22
CA VAL A 406 29.83 -23.08 -9.89
C VAL A 406 29.77 -23.42 -8.40
N ASP A 407 30.50 -22.68 -7.56
CA ASP A 407 30.54 -22.86 -6.10
C ASP A 407 29.42 -22.10 -5.36
N VAL A 408 28.65 -21.27 -6.07
CA VAL A 408 27.55 -20.51 -5.46
C VAL A 408 26.37 -21.43 -5.15
N VAL A 409 25.81 -21.30 -3.95
CA VAL A 409 24.65 -22.06 -3.50
C VAL A 409 23.51 -21.11 -3.20
N ILE A 410 22.37 -21.33 -3.85
CA ILE A 410 21.11 -20.63 -3.59
C ILE A 410 20.55 -21.18 -2.27
N LEU A 411 20.53 -20.33 -1.24
CA LEU A 411 20.05 -20.69 0.09
C LEU A 411 18.54 -20.42 0.24
N PRO A 412 17.87 -21.05 1.23
CA PRO A 412 16.49 -20.71 1.54
C PRO A 412 16.32 -19.20 1.77
N GLY A 413 15.35 -18.59 1.07
CA GLY A 413 15.08 -17.16 1.15
C GLY A 413 15.92 -16.27 0.23
N ALA A 414 16.84 -16.84 -0.56
CA ALA A 414 17.56 -16.09 -1.59
C ALA A 414 16.61 -15.65 -2.73
N GLU A 415 16.74 -14.41 -3.17
CA GLU A 415 16.01 -13.89 -4.33
C GLU A 415 16.76 -14.30 -5.60
N VAL A 416 16.12 -15.10 -6.45
CA VAL A 416 16.69 -15.53 -7.74
C VAL A 416 15.85 -14.93 -8.85
N ALA A 417 16.46 -14.11 -9.69
CA ALA A 417 15.80 -13.59 -10.88
C ALA A 417 16.50 -14.10 -12.14
N ILE A 418 15.69 -14.51 -13.12
CA ILE A 418 16.16 -14.83 -14.46
C ILE A 418 15.94 -13.57 -15.30
N ILE A 419 17.04 -13.01 -15.77
CA ILE A 419 17.09 -11.72 -16.46
C ILE A 419 17.14 -12.00 -17.96
N PRO A 420 16.05 -11.77 -18.70
CA PRO A 420 16.07 -11.98 -20.14
C PRO A 420 17.14 -11.10 -20.79
N PRO A 421 17.77 -11.57 -21.89
CA PRO A 421 18.71 -10.75 -22.62
C PRO A 421 17.99 -9.47 -23.03
N VAL A 422 18.61 -8.32 -22.73
CA VAL A 422 18.15 -7.06 -23.27
C VAL A 422 18.21 -7.21 -24.79
N SER A 423 17.06 -7.21 -25.46
CA SER A 423 17.08 -7.00 -26.90
C SER A 423 17.68 -5.63 -27.12
N SER A 424 18.94 -5.58 -27.54
CA SER A 424 19.44 -4.47 -28.34
C SER A 424 18.62 -4.46 -29.63
N GLY A 425 17.54 -3.68 -29.60
CA GLY A 425 16.60 -3.44 -30.68
C GLY A 425 15.67 -2.31 -30.29
#